data_AF-A0A3P7NU74-F1
#
_entry.id   AF-A0A3P7NU74-F1
#
_cell.length_a   1.000
_cell.length_b   1.000
_cell.length_c   1.000
_cell.angle_alpha   90.00
_cell.angle_beta   90.00
_cell.angle_gamma   90.00
#
_symmetry.space_group_name_H-M   'P 1'
#
loop_
_entity.id
_entity.type
_entity.pdbx_description
1 polymer ?
#
loop_
_entity_poly.entity_id
_entity_poly.type
_entity_poly.pdbx_seq_one_letter_code
_entity_poly.pdbx_strand_id
1 'polypeptide(L)'
;MKRPLIRQALQTERENLLGYISVGVKELHDEFLHRTAEQDFGAGTNTSQSHATHGKNIPDQVERIIWAGQLEAKAADHLKLAETILVDLDGFAKLKQEVVGLIKDVSTWRKDQFDTWCRTNQSALSPEEGGGGAVNESNLLFDPSKCLLHLSAVDGRLQVGYPDGLLRLQREVRLLSGFGYPVPSKLHKVAAHAEQMYKHAIVLKQVAHFYNSIDSQMIPSQQALMLKSALAFERLVKFNKLSDPHKEKAGGEGTGITWQQAKEVPAYINQLQAAVRHLIEENRQLRMVHYELIEQVTSLMNLDLLRQQSKWREVLMTMRCRLAEVASAGGYPADHMTPWRAHLDRQLYKALEVQYRLGLESLNERMPEMRVDLVYQQSNLSLQPPFEEVGCCNLSHFIQLQIQTNEYVEREVFWPPLKISMSSVGREGLRHFKD
;
A
#
# COMPACT_ATOMS: atom_id res chain seq x y z
N MET A 1 -35.99 -39.36 -34.62
CA MET A 1 -37.43 -39.72 -34.58
C MET A 1 -38.13 -39.49 -35.93
N LYS A 2 -37.61 -40.04 -37.04
CA LYS A 2 -38.23 -39.86 -38.39
C LYS A 2 -39.12 -41.05 -38.80
N ARG A 3 -39.07 -42.17 -38.07
CA ARG A 3 -39.88 -43.36 -38.35
C ARG A 3 -41.18 -43.30 -37.52
N PRO A 4 -42.36 -43.35 -38.16
CA PRO A 4 -43.65 -43.14 -37.49
C PRO A 4 -43.97 -44.20 -36.43
N LEU A 5 -43.59 -45.45 -36.65
CA LEU A 5 -43.82 -46.54 -35.69
C LEU A 5 -43.06 -46.36 -34.36
N ILE A 6 -41.82 -45.87 -34.43
CA ILE A 6 -41.00 -45.57 -33.24
C ILE A 6 -41.56 -44.35 -32.50
N ARG A 7 -42.05 -43.37 -33.25
CA ARG A 7 -42.66 -42.15 -32.72
C ARG A 7 -43.93 -42.46 -31.93
N GLN A 8 -44.76 -43.37 -32.43
CA GLN A 8 -45.99 -43.82 -31.77
C GLN A 8 -45.70 -44.72 -30.56
N ALA A 9 -44.68 -45.60 -30.64
CA ALA A 9 -44.28 -46.46 -29.53
C ALA A 9 -43.70 -45.69 -28.33
N LEU A 10 -43.09 -44.52 -28.56
CA LEU A 10 -42.47 -43.68 -27.54
C LEU A 10 -43.31 -42.43 -27.20
N GLN A 11 -44.62 -42.48 -27.44
CA GLN A 11 -45.51 -41.33 -27.25
C GLN A 11 -45.49 -40.80 -25.80
N THR A 12 -45.57 -41.68 -24.81
CA THR A 12 -45.56 -41.31 -23.37
C THR A 12 -44.24 -40.66 -22.95
N GLU A 13 -43.11 -41.19 -23.40
CA GLU A 13 -41.78 -40.62 -23.13
C GLU A 13 -41.61 -39.23 -23.76
N ARG A 14 -42.20 -39.00 -24.93
CA ARG A 14 -42.18 -37.71 -25.61
C ARG A 14 -43.05 -36.67 -24.90
N GLU A 15 -44.21 -37.08 -24.38
CA GLU A 15 -45.06 -36.23 -23.55
C GLU A 15 -44.39 -35.87 -22.22
N ASN A 16 -43.69 -36.82 -21.58
CA ASN A 16 -42.86 -36.56 -20.41
C ASN A 16 -41.72 -35.56 -20.74
N LEU A 17 -41.02 -35.75 -21.85
CA LEU A 17 -39.96 -34.84 -22.31
C LEU A 17 -40.50 -33.43 -22.58
N LEU A 18 -41.70 -33.30 -23.16
CA LEU A 18 -42.38 -32.01 -23.32
C LEU A 18 -42.61 -31.33 -21.97
N GLY A 19 -43.04 -32.09 -20.96
CA GLY A 19 -43.17 -31.62 -19.59
C GLY A 19 -41.85 -31.11 -19.02
N TYR A 20 -40.77 -31.89 -19.14
CA TYR A 20 -39.44 -31.50 -18.67
C TYR A 20 -38.90 -30.24 -19.36
N ILE A 21 -39.06 -30.13 -20.68
CA ILE A 21 -38.64 -28.93 -21.42
C ILE A 21 -39.48 -27.73 -21.00
N SER A 22 -40.79 -27.89 -20.80
CA SER A 22 -41.67 -26.81 -20.34
C SER A 22 -41.28 -26.30 -18.95
N VAL A 23 -40.93 -27.19 -18.02
CA VAL A 23 -40.44 -26.82 -16.69
C VAL A 23 -39.10 -26.08 -16.82
N GLY A 24 -38.15 -26.62 -17.58
CA GLY A 24 -36.85 -25.96 -17.78
C GLY A 24 -36.96 -24.57 -18.41
N VAL A 25 -37.86 -24.38 -19.38
CA VAL A 25 -38.10 -23.07 -20.00
C VAL A 25 -38.69 -22.07 -19.01
N LYS A 26 -39.59 -22.51 -18.12
CA LYS A 26 -40.11 -21.66 -17.03
C LYS A 26 -39.01 -21.28 -16.05
N GLU A 27 -38.15 -22.21 -15.66
CA GLU A 27 -37.00 -21.93 -14.79
C GLU A 27 -36.07 -20.88 -15.43
N LEU A 28 -35.78 -20.98 -16.73
CA LEU A 28 -34.99 -19.99 -17.46
C LEU A 28 -35.67 -18.62 -17.52
N HIS A 29 -36.99 -18.58 -17.67
CA HIS A 29 -37.77 -17.34 -17.66
C HIS A 29 -37.80 -16.70 -16.26
N ASP A 30 -37.96 -17.49 -15.21
CA ASP A 30 -37.94 -17.00 -13.83
C ASP A 30 -36.53 -16.50 -13.44
N GLU A 31 -35.47 -17.20 -13.88
CA GLU A 31 -34.08 -16.72 -13.75
C GLU A 31 -33.89 -15.38 -14.48
N PHE A 32 -34.46 -15.24 -15.68
CA PHE A 32 -34.40 -13.99 -16.45
C PHE A 32 -35.06 -12.82 -15.70
N LEU A 33 -36.27 -13.02 -15.20
CA LEU A 33 -37.01 -11.98 -14.47
C LEU A 33 -36.31 -11.60 -13.17
N HIS A 34 -35.81 -12.59 -12.42
CA HIS A 34 -35.14 -12.34 -11.15
C HIS A 34 -33.88 -11.50 -11.34
N ARG A 35 -33.00 -11.88 -12.28
CA ARG A 35 -31.72 -11.17 -12.51
C ARG A 35 -31.85 -9.83 -13.23
N THR A 36 -32.96 -9.60 -13.93
CA THR A 36 -33.22 -8.30 -14.56
C THR A 36 -33.89 -7.31 -13.59
N ALA A 37 -34.61 -7.82 -12.58
CA ALA A 37 -35.21 -7.02 -11.52
C ALA A 37 -34.21 -6.61 -10.44
N GLU A 38 -33.30 -7.51 -10.05
CA GLU A 38 -32.20 -7.19 -9.14
C GLU A 38 -31.13 -6.41 -9.92
N GLN A 39 -30.92 -5.14 -9.58
CA GLN A 39 -29.83 -4.34 -10.16
C GLN A 39 -28.42 -4.86 -9.79
N ASP A 40 -28.34 -5.86 -8.90
CA ASP A 40 -27.13 -6.43 -8.33
C ASP A 40 -26.55 -7.58 -9.16
N PHE A 41 -26.12 -7.26 -10.37
CA PHE A 41 -25.04 -8.02 -11.00
C PHE A 41 -23.73 -7.64 -10.30
N GLY A 42 -23.39 -8.33 -9.21
CA GLY A 42 -22.02 -8.33 -8.67
C GLY A 42 -21.71 -7.52 -7.40
N ALA A 43 -22.69 -7.11 -6.59
CA ALA A 43 -22.43 -6.44 -5.31
C ALA A 43 -22.91 -7.26 -4.10
N GLY A 44 -22.21 -8.35 -3.75
CA GLY A 44 -22.57 -9.08 -2.53
C GLY A 44 -21.72 -10.31 -2.25
N THR A 45 -20.80 -10.18 -1.30
CA THR A 45 -19.87 -11.22 -0.85
C THR A 45 -20.48 -12.39 -0.09
N ASN A 46 -21.80 -12.56 0.05
CA ASN A 46 -22.36 -13.56 0.99
C ASN A 46 -23.74 -14.15 0.61
N THR A 47 -23.93 -14.64 -0.61
CA THR A 47 -25.10 -15.50 -0.91
C THR A 47 -24.70 -16.75 -1.66
N SER A 48 -24.82 -17.86 -0.94
CA SER A 48 -24.59 -19.23 -1.38
C SER A 48 -25.70 -19.71 -2.32
N GLN A 49 -25.77 -19.16 -3.54
CA GLN A 49 -26.42 -19.84 -4.65
C GLN A 49 -25.56 -19.70 -5.91
N SER A 50 -25.24 -20.87 -6.46
CA SER A 50 -24.41 -21.14 -7.62
C SER A 50 -24.88 -20.39 -8.86
N HIS A 51 -24.50 -19.13 -8.99
CA HIS A 51 -24.57 -18.41 -10.25
C HIS A 51 -23.14 -18.28 -10.76
N ALA A 52 -22.87 -18.97 -11.87
CA ALA A 52 -21.56 -19.06 -12.47
C ALA A 52 -21.13 -17.67 -12.97
N THR A 53 -20.54 -16.87 -12.07
CA THR A 53 -19.87 -15.64 -12.45
C THR A 53 -18.84 -16.00 -13.52
N HIS A 54 -18.85 -15.29 -14.65
CA HIS A 54 -18.07 -15.69 -15.83
C HIS A 54 -16.55 -15.44 -15.68
N GLY A 55 -16.07 -15.38 -14.43
CA GLY A 55 -14.67 -15.20 -14.04
C GLY A 55 -14.45 -13.85 -13.37
N LYS A 56 -13.48 -13.80 -12.44
CA LYS A 56 -13.14 -12.64 -11.60
C LYS A 56 -12.63 -11.39 -12.35
N ASN A 57 -12.67 -11.37 -13.69
CA ASN A 57 -12.01 -10.37 -14.54
C ASN A 57 -12.90 -9.84 -15.69
N ILE A 58 -14.20 -10.15 -15.71
CA ILE A 58 -15.13 -9.61 -16.70
C ILE A 58 -15.88 -8.43 -16.08
N PRO A 59 -15.88 -7.25 -16.72
CA PRO A 59 -16.68 -6.12 -16.25
C PRO A 59 -18.17 -6.45 -16.23
N ASP A 60 -18.88 -6.02 -15.19
CA ASP A 60 -20.27 -6.40 -14.90
C ASP A 60 -21.21 -6.16 -16.10
N GLN A 61 -21.03 -5.05 -16.82
CA GLN A 61 -21.85 -4.73 -18.00
C GLN A 61 -21.65 -5.73 -19.14
N VAL A 62 -20.44 -6.28 -19.32
CA VAL A 62 -20.15 -7.30 -20.32
C VAL A 62 -20.64 -8.67 -19.85
N GLU A 63 -20.53 -8.96 -18.55
CA GLU A 63 -21.05 -10.18 -17.96
C GLU A 63 -22.57 -10.30 -18.18
N ARG A 64 -23.32 -9.23 -17.97
CA ARG A 64 -24.77 -9.14 -18.28
C ARG A 64 -25.07 -9.57 -19.72
N ILE A 65 -24.30 -9.03 -20.68
CA ILE A 65 -24.47 -9.30 -22.11
C ILE A 65 -24.15 -10.77 -22.43
N ILE A 66 -23.07 -11.32 -21.86
CA ILE A 66 -22.67 -12.72 -22.08
C ILE A 66 -23.70 -13.67 -21.48
N TRP A 67 -24.15 -13.42 -20.25
CA TRP A 67 -25.17 -14.24 -19.58
C TRP A 67 -26.46 -14.29 -20.38
N ALA A 68 -26.98 -13.14 -20.85
CA ALA A 68 -28.17 -13.14 -21.70
C ALA A 68 -27.94 -13.90 -23.02
N GLY A 69 -26.74 -13.80 -23.61
CA GLY A 69 -26.38 -14.61 -24.77
C GLY A 69 -26.40 -16.12 -24.50
N GLN A 70 -25.92 -16.56 -23.34
CA GLN A 70 -25.98 -17.97 -22.95
C GLN A 70 -27.40 -18.44 -22.67
N LEU A 71 -28.20 -17.60 -22.02
CA LEU A 71 -29.60 -17.89 -21.73
C LEU A 71 -30.40 -18.06 -23.04
N GLU A 72 -30.20 -17.16 -24.00
CA GLU A 72 -30.77 -17.24 -25.34
C GLU A 72 -30.34 -18.53 -26.07
N ALA A 73 -29.06 -18.89 -26.00
CA ALA A 73 -28.55 -20.12 -26.61
C ALA A 73 -29.19 -21.39 -25.99
N LYS A 74 -29.31 -21.44 -24.65
CA LYS A 74 -29.97 -22.55 -23.95
C LYS A 74 -31.45 -22.67 -24.35
N ALA A 75 -32.18 -21.57 -24.38
CA ALA A 75 -33.58 -21.55 -24.82
C ALA A 75 -33.71 -21.97 -26.30
N ALA A 76 -32.80 -21.53 -27.17
CA ALA A 76 -32.77 -21.93 -28.57
C ALA A 76 -32.46 -23.43 -28.77
N ASP A 77 -31.61 -24.02 -27.94
CA ASP A 77 -31.32 -25.45 -28.01
C ASP A 77 -32.51 -26.30 -27.51
N HIS A 78 -33.23 -25.84 -26.48
CA HIS A 78 -34.51 -26.43 -26.07
C HIS A 78 -35.54 -26.37 -27.21
N LEU A 79 -35.62 -25.24 -27.93
CA LEU A 79 -36.49 -25.10 -29.09
C LEU A 79 -36.12 -26.08 -30.21
N LYS A 80 -34.84 -26.18 -30.58
CA LYS A 80 -34.37 -27.12 -31.61
C LYS A 80 -34.65 -28.57 -31.23
N LEU A 81 -34.45 -28.92 -29.95
CA LEU A 81 -34.75 -30.26 -29.45
C LEU A 81 -36.26 -30.57 -29.55
N ALA A 82 -37.10 -29.63 -29.13
CA ALA A 82 -38.55 -29.76 -29.22
C ALA A 82 -39.02 -29.84 -30.69
N GLU A 83 -38.46 -29.04 -31.59
CA GLU A 83 -38.77 -29.05 -33.03
C GLU A 83 -38.34 -30.34 -33.74
N THR A 84 -37.35 -31.06 -33.23
CA THR A 84 -36.92 -32.33 -33.85
C THR A 84 -37.70 -33.53 -33.35
N ILE A 85 -38.22 -33.46 -32.11
CA ILE A 85 -38.79 -34.63 -31.41
C ILE A 85 -40.29 -34.50 -31.17
N LEU A 86 -40.87 -33.30 -31.03
CA LEU A 86 -42.19 -33.08 -30.40
C LEU A 86 -43.24 -32.35 -31.27
N VAL A 87 -42.97 -32.10 -32.55
CA VAL A 87 -43.80 -31.25 -33.43
C VAL A 87 -45.28 -31.67 -33.53
N ASP A 88 -45.54 -32.97 -33.45
CA ASP A 88 -46.87 -33.58 -33.58
C ASP A 88 -47.67 -33.67 -32.27
N LEU A 89 -47.13 -33.17 -31.15
CA LEU A 89 -47.85 -33.16 -29.87
C LEU A 89 -48.70 -31.88 -29.71
N ASP A 90 -49.89 -32.01 -29.12
CA ASP A 90 -50.81 -30.87 -28.93
C ASP A 90 -50.21 -29.74 -28.06
N GLY A 91 -49.39 -30.10 -27.07
CA GLY A 91 -48.71 -29.16 -26.18
C GLY A 91 -47.53 -28.42 -26.80
N PHE A 92 -47.04 -28.85 -27.97
CA PHE A 92 -45.85 -28.29 -28.60
C PHE A 92 -46.06 -26.85 -29.08
N ALA A 93 -47.24 -26.52 -29.61
CA ALA A 93 -47.52 -25.17 -30.11
C ALA A 93 -47.41 -24.12 -29.00
N LYS A 94 -47.92 -24.43 -27.80
CA LYS A 94 -47.82 -23.56 -26.62
C LYS A 94 -46.37 -23.43 -26.14
N LEU A 95 -45.67 -24.56 -25.99
CA LEU A 95 -44.26 -24.56 -25.60
C LEU A 95 -43.40 -23.73 -26.57
N LYS A 96 -43.64 -23.90 -27.88
CA LYS A 96 -42.95 -23.14 -28.92
C LYS A 96 -43.19 -21.63 -28.76
N GLN A 97 -44.44 -21.21 -28.50
CA GLN A 97 -44.76 -19.81 -28.28
C GLN A 97 -44.05 -19.25 -27.03
N GLU A 98 -44.03 -20.00 -25.93
CA GLU A 98 -43.35 -19.60 -24.68
C GLU A 98 -41.83 -19.45 -24.90
N VAL A 99 -41.18 -20.43 -25.54
CA VAL A 99 -39.74 -20.39 -25.81
C VAL A 99 -39.37 -19.27 -26.78
N VAL A 100 -40.15 -19.08 -27.85
CA VAL A 100 -39.91 -17.99 -28.82
C VAL A 100 -40.12 -16.62 -28.17
N GLY A 101 -41.11 -16.49 -27.28
CA GLY A 101 -41.31 -15.29 -26.46
C GLY A 101 -40.10 -14.99 -25.59
N LEU A 102 -39.65 -15.96 -24.80
CA LEU A 102 -38.45 -15.83 -23.96
C LEU A 102 -37.21 -15.45 -24.76
N ILE A 103 -36.95 -16.12 -25.89
CA ILE A 103 -35.81 -15.81 -26.77
C ILE A 103 -35.90 -14.35 -27.26
N LYS A 104 -37.09 -13.89 -27.63
CA LYS A 104 -37.30 -12.51 -28.09
C LYS A 104 -37.03 -11.51 -26.97
N ASP A 105 -37.57 -11.74 -25.77
CA ASP A 105 -37.42 -10.85 -24.63
C ASP A 105 -35.95 -10.74 -24.19
N VAL A 106 -35.27 -11.88 -24.06
CA VAL A 106 -33.82 -11.94 -23.75
C VAL A 106 -33.00 -11.23 -24.84
N SER A 107 -33.33 -11.43 -26.12
CA SER A 107 -32.63 -10.78 -27.23
C SER A 107 -32.80 -9.27 -27.23
N THR A 108 -34.02 -8.78 -26.95
CA THR A 108 -34.28 -7.33 -26.82
C THR A 108 -33.51 -6.73 -25.64
N TRP A 109 -33.56 -7.37 -24.48
CA TRP A 109 -32.82 -6.91 -23.30
C TRP A 109 -31.30 -6.90 -23.54
N ARG A 110 -30.75 -7.97 -24.14
CA ARG A 110 -29.32 -8.06 -24.48
C ARG A 110 -28.90 -6.93 -25.41
N LYS A 111 -29.73 -6.60 -26.40
CA LYS A 111 -29.49 -5.48 -27.32
C LYS A 111 -29.52 -4.14 -26.58
N ASP A 112 -30.51 -3.93 -25.71
CA ASP A 112 -30.62 -2.71 -24.90
C ASP A 112 -29.43 -2.53 -23.96
N GLN A 113 -28.91 -3.62 -23.37
CA GLN A 113 -27.69 -3.59 -22.55
C GLN A 113 -26.46 -3.17 -23.36
N PHE A 114 -26.32 -3.69 -24.59
CA PHE A 114 -25.24 -3.32 -25.50
C PHE A 114 -25.36 -1.87 -25.98
N ASP A 115 -26.57 -1.42 -26.33
CA ASP A 115 -26.83 -0.06 -26.79
C ASP A 115 -26.62 0.95 -25.65
N THR A 116 -27.00 0.59 -24.43
CA THR A 116 -26.72 1.38 -23.22
C THR A 116 -25.23 1.47 -22.95
N TRP A 117 -24.50 0.36 -23.02
CA TRP A 117 -23.04 0.35 -22.92
C TRP A 117 -22.38 1.27 -23.98
N CYS A 118 -22.86 1.20 -25.23
CA CYS A 118 -22.38 2.06 -26.32
C CYS A 118 -22.62 3.55 -26.03
N ARG A 119 -23.81 3.92 -25.53
CA ARG A 119 -24.17 5.31 -25.21
C ARG A 119 -23.37 5.85 -24.03
N THR A 120 -23.25 5.07 -22.95
CA THR A 120 -22.50 5.46 -21.75
C THR A 120 -21.02 5.67 -22.04
N ASN A 121 -20.39 4.76 -22.77
CA ASN A 121 -18.96 4.91 -23.09
C ASN A 121 -18.70 5.99 -24.15
N GLN A 122 -19.64 6.28 -25.06
CA GLN A 122 -19.47 7.39 -26.01
C GLN A 122 -19.72 8.77 -25.38
N SER A 123 -20.67 8.88 -24.44
CA SER A 123 -20.87 10.11 -23.66
C SER A 123 -19.67 10.38 -22.76
N ALA A 124 -19.12 9.36 -22.09
CA ALA A 124 -17.90 9.49 -21.28
C ALA A 124 -16.63 9.88 -22.07
N LEU A 125 -16.64 9.79 -23.40
CA LEU A 125 -15.58 10.28 -24.29
C LEU A 125 -15.84 11.70 -24.81
N SER A 126 -17.06 12.20 -24.66
CA SER A 126 -17.42 13.55 -25.09
C SER A 126 -17.08 14.53 -23.96
N PRO A 127 -16.44 15.67 -24.25
CA PRO A 127 -16.18 16.67 -23.22
C PRO A 127 -17.51 17.32 -22.86
N GLU A 128 -18.19 16.85 -21.82
CA GLU A 128 -19.28 17.63 -21.25
C GLU A 128 -18.70 18.84 -20.53
N GLU A 129 -18.86 20.00 -21.17
CA GLU A 129 -18.87 21.30 -20.53
C GLU A 129 -20.02 21.33 -19.51
N GLY A 130 -19.70 21.21 -18.22
CA GLY A 130 -20.65 21.51 -17.14
C GLY A 130 -20.97 20.32 -16.24
N GLY A 131 -20.10 20.09 -15.25
CA GLY A 131 -20.36 19.12 -14.19
C GLY A 131 -19.20 19.06 -13.22
N GLY A 132 -19.06 20.10 -12.41
CA GLY A 132 -18.06 20.16 -11.35
C GLY A 132 -18.19 19.00 -10.37
N GLY A 133 -17.04 18.49 -9.92
CA GLY A 133 -16.94 17.86 -8.60
C GLY A 133 -17.50 16.45 -8.47
N ALA A 134 -17.13 15.52 -9.35
CA ALA A 134 -17.06 14.12 -8.95
C ALA A 134 -15.94 13.42 -9.73
N VAL A 135 -14.93 12.93 -9.00
CA VAL A 135 -13.92 12.01 -9.50
C VAL A 135 -14.63 10.67 -9.74
N ASN A 136 -15.42 10.58 -10.81
CA ASN A 136 -16.09 9.35 -11.19
C ASN A 136 -15.09 8.49 -11.96
N GLU A 137 -14.96 7.22 -11.57
CA GLU A 137 -14.19 6.16 -12.27
C GLU A 137 -14.60 6.02 -13.76
N SER A 138 -15.72 6.63 -14.12
CA SER A 138 -16.35 6.66 -15.44
C SER A 138 -15.73 7.67 -16.42
N ASN A 139 -14.85 8.57 -15.98
CA ASN A 139 -14.24 9.56 -16.88
C ASN A 139 -13.28 8.87 -17.85
N LEU A 140 -13.67 8.77 -19.12
CA LEU A 140 -12.84 8.23 -20.21
C LEU A 140 -12.13 9.33 -21.00
N LEU A 141 -12.30 10.60 -20.58
CA LEU A 141 -11.65 11.77 -21.17
C LEU A 141 -10.14 11.66 -21.01
N PHE A 142 -9.50 11.16 -22.07
CA PHE A 142 -8.06 11.10 -22.21
C PHE A 142 -7.63 12.22 -23.17
N ASP A 143 -7.00 13.24 -22.61
CA ASP A 143 -6.38 14.29 -23.41
C ASP A 143 -4.88 14.00 -23.54
N PRO A 144 -4.41 13.56 -24.71
CA PRO A 144 -3.01 13.21 -24.92
C PRO A 144 -2.09 14.43 -24.87
N SER A 145 -2.63 15.65 -24.92
CA SER A 145 -1.87 16.90 -24.79
C SER A 145 -1.61 17.30 -23.33
N LYS A 146 -2.22 16.62 -22.36
CA LYS A 146 -1.94 16.83 -20.94
C LYS A 146 -0.61 16.18 -20.52
N CYS A 147 -0.03 16.74 -19.47
CA CYS A 147 1.20 16.23 -18.85
C CYS A 147 0.98 14.80 -18.32
N LEU A 148 2.02 13.95 -18.42
CA LEU A 148 1.98 12.57 -17.92
C LEU A 148 1.64 12.49 -16.41
N LEU A 149 2.17 13.44 -15.64
CA LEU A 149 2.07 13.51 -14.19
C LEU A 149 1.62 14.92 -13.81
N HIS A 150 0.66 15.00 -12.89
CA HIS A 150 0.24 16.26 -12.28
C HIS A 150 0.21 16.12 -10.76
N LEU A 151 0.69 17.15 -10.06
CA LEU A 151 0.49 17.27 -8.62
C LEU A 151 -0.89 17.90 -8.37
N SER A 152 -1.75 17.22 -7.62
CA SER A 152 -3.03 17.77 -7.18
C SER A 152 -2.76 19.01 -6.33
N ALA A 153 -3.33 20.17 -6.73
CA ALA A 153 -3.23 21.40 -5.96
C ALA A 153 -3.98 21.32 -4.61
N VAL A 154 -4.91 20.37 -4.48
CA VAL A 154 -5.74 20.19 -3.27
C VAL A 154 -5.04 19.30 -2.26
N ASP A 155 -4.50 18.16 -2.70
CA ASP A 155 -3.99 17.12 -1.79
C ASP A 155 -2.46 16.97 -1.82
N GLY A 156 -1.76 17.69 -2.71
CA GLY A 156 -0.33 17.52 -2.96
C GLY A 156 0.05 16.15 -3.55
N ARG A 157 -0.93 15.29 -3.87
CA ARG A 157 -0.72 13.93 -4.38
C ARG A 157 -0.32 13.93 -5.84
N LEU A 158 0.60 13.05 -6.19
CA LEU A 158 0.98 12.79 -7.57
C LEU A 158 -0.09 11.92 -8.22
N GLN A 159 -0.67 12.42 -9.31
CA GLN A 159 -1.66 11.73 -10.12
C GLN A 159 -1.14 11.58 -11.54
N VAL A 160 -1.52 10.48 -12.20
CA VAL A 160 -1.17 10.20 -13.59
C VAL A 160 -2.29 10.71 -14.47
N GLY A 161 -1.95 11.41 -15.55
CA GLY A 161 -2.90 11.87 -16.58
C GLY A 161 -3.45 10.74 -17.45
N TYR A 162 -3.78 9.59 -16.85
CA TYR A 162 -4.31 8.40 -17.52
C TYR A 162 -5.49 7.83 -16.71
N PRO A 163 -6.73 7.95 -17.21
CA PRO A 163 -7.91 7.51 -16.48
C PRO A 163 -7.95 5.98 -16.30
N ASP A 164 -8.34 5.52 -15.12
CA ASP A 164 -8.51 4.09 -14.81
C ASP A 164 -9.59 3.42 -15.68
N GLY A 165 -10.66 4.15 -15.99
CA GLY A 165 -11.77 3.69 -16.82
C GLY A 165 -11.35 3.28 -18.24
N LEU A 166 -10.22 3.77 -18.76
CA LEU A 166 -9.76 3.46 -20.11
C LEU A 166 -9.35 2.00 -20.26
N LEU A 167 -8.91 1.36 -19.18
CA LEU A 167 -8.57 -0.06 -19.15
C LEU A 167 -9.78 -0.96 -19.08
N ARG A 168 -10.76 -0.53 -18.29
CA ARG A 168 -12.08 -1.13 -18.30
C ARG A 168 -12.60 -1.12 -19.74
N LEU A 169 -12.62 0.05 -20.40
CA LEU A 169 -13.04 0.18 -21.79
C LEU A 169 -12.25 -0.72 -22.75
N GLN A 170 -10.91 -0.76 -22.66
CA GLN A 170 -10.09 -1.61 -23.53
C GLN A 170 -10.47 -3.10 -23.40
N ARG A 171 -10.66 -3.60 -22.18
CA ARG A 171 -11.08 -4.97 -21.91
C ARG A 171 -12.48 -5.24 -22.46
N GLU A 172 -13.43 -4.33 -22.22
CA GLU A 172 -14.80 -4.44 -22.71
C GLU A 172 -14.86 -4.49 -24.24
N VAL A 173 -14.15 -3.60 -24.93
CA VAL A 173 -14.07 -3.57 -26.40
C VAL A 173 -13.50 -4.88 -26.93
N ARG A 174 -12.41 -5.39 -26.35
CA ARG A 174 -11.81 -6.67 -26.78
C ARG A 174 -12.77 -7.85 -26.62
N LEU A 175 -13.46 -7.93 -25.48
CA LEU A 175 -14.43 -9.00 -25.21
C LEU A 175 -15.62 -8.92 -26.17
N LEU A 176 -16.26 -7.75 -26.27
CA LEU A 176 -17.45 -7.55 -27.12
C LEU A 176 -17.13 -7.77 -28.61
N SER A 177 -16.00 -7.28 -29.10
CA SER A 177 -15.56 -7.56 -30.47
C SER A 177 -15.24 -9.05 -30.66
N GLY A 178 -14.67 -9.73 -29.67
CA GLY A 178 -14.45 -11.18 -29.69
C GLY A 178 -15.74 -12.00 -29.75
N PHE A 179 -16.82 -11.53 -29.13
CA PHE A 179 -18.17 -12.11 -29.23
C PHE A 179 -18.92 -11.71 -30.50
N GLY A 180 -18.32 -10.91 -31.40
CA GLY A 180 -18.92 -10.52 -32.67
C GLY A 180 -19.86 -9.32 -32.60
N TYR A 181 -19.86 -8.56 -31.50
CA TYR A 181 -20.68 -7.35 -31.40
C TYR A 181 -20.12 -6.21 -32.28
N PRO A 182 -20.98 -5.43 -32.95
CA PRO A 182 -20.56 -4.31 -33.79
C PRO A 182 -20.20 -3.09 -32.93
N VAL A 183 -19.05 -3.14 -32.27
CA VAL A 183 -18.58 -2.04 -31.41
C VAL A 183 -18.22 -0.80 -32.26
N PRO A 184 -18.74 0.41 -31.92
CA PRO A 184 -18.48 1.64 -32.65
C PRO A 184 -16.99 1.91 -32.91
N SER A 185 -16.65 2.39 -34.11
CA SER A 185 -15.26 2.63 -34.53
C SER A 185 -14.54 3.66 -33.66
N LYS A 186 -15.27 4.62 -33.08
CA LYS A 186 -14.74 5.59 -32.10
C LYS A 186 -14.16 4.88 -30.87
N LEU A 187 -14.90 3.92 -30.29
CA LEU A 187 -14.46 3.15 -29.12
C LEU A 187 -13.25 2.27 -29.46
N HIS A 188 -13.23 1.66 -30.64
CA HIS A 188 -12.09 0.90 -31.12
C HIS A 188 -10.81 1.73 -31.23
N LYS A 189 -10.89 2.94 -31.82
CA LYS A 189 -9.73 3.83 -31.95
C LYS A 189 -9.17 4.24 -30.58
N VAL A 190 -10.06 4.59 -29.66
CA VAL A 190 -9.68 4.98 -28.29
C VAL A 190 -9.06 3.80 -27.55
N ALA A 191 -9.66 2.60 -27.61
CA ALA A 191 -9.12 1.40 -26.98
C ALA A 191 -7.74 0.99 -27.55
N ALA A 192 -7.55 1.09 -28.87
CA ALA A 192 -6.27 0.80 -29.51
C ALA A 192 -5.18 1.81 -29.11
N HIS A 193 -5.54 3.10 -29.02
CA HIS A 193 -4.61 4.12 -28.55
C HIS A 193 -4.26 3.94 -27.06
N ALA A 194 -5.26 3.62 -26.24
CA ALA A 194 -5.10 3.32 -24.83
C ALA A 194 -4.13 2.16 -24.57
N GLU A 195 -4.22 1.10 -25.37
CA GLU A 195 -3.37 -0.09 -25.26
C GLU A 195 -1.88 0.21 -25.44
N GLN A 196 -1.54 1.09 -26.38
CA GLN A 196 -0.15 1.49 -26.65
C GLN A 196 0.45 2.26 -25.45
N MET A 197 -0.36 3.11 -24.81
CA MET A 197 0.08 3.97 -23.72
C MET A 197 -0.04 3.31 -22.35
N TYR A 198 -0.85 2.25 -22.24
CA TYR A 198 -1.13 1.59 -20.98
C TYR A 198 0.14 1.04 -20.31
N LYS A 199 1.03 0.40 -21.06
CA LYS A 199 2.27 -0.17 -20.52
C LYS A 199 3.08 0.88 -19.74
N HIS A 200 3.13 2.09 -20.29
CA HIS A 200 3.78 3.25 -19.69
C HIS A 200 2.97 3.82 -18.51
N ALA A 201 1.64 3.86 -18.63
CA ALA A 201 0.75 4.32 -17.57
C ALA A 201 0.80 3.48 -16.30
N ILE A 202 0.91 2.14 -16.38
CA ILE A 202 1.06 1.28 -15.20
C ILE A 202 2.31 1.67 -14.41
N VAL A 203 3.42 1.85 -15.11
CA VAL A 203 4.69 2.22 -14.50
C VAL A 203 4.57 3.59 -13.82
N LEU A 204 3.97 4.57 -14.50
CA LEU A 204 3.74 5.88 -13.92
C LEU A 204 2.81 5.82 -12.69
N LYS A 205 1.81 4.94 -12.67
CA LYS A 205 0.95 4.72 -11.50
C LYS A 205 1.72 4.13 -10.33
N GLN A 206 2.64 3.20 -10.59
CA GLN A 206 3.53 2.68 -9.55
C GLN A 206 4.43 3.79 -8.97
N VAL A 207 4.95 4.68 -9.82
CA VAL A 207 5.74 5.84 -9.38
C VAL A 207 4.88 6.83 -8.59
N ALA A 208 3.65 7.09 -9.03
CA ALA A 208 2.71 7.95 -8.31
C ALA A 208 2.38 7.39 -6.92
N HIS A 209 2.09 6.09 -6.84
CA HIS A 209 1.88 5.39 -5.57
C HIS A 209 3.12 5.49 -4.67
N PHE A 210 4.32 5.31 -5.24
CA PHE A 210 5.58 5.48 -4.50
C PHE A 210 5.69 6.89 -3.92
N TYR A 211 5.50 7.94 -4.72
CA TYR A 211 5.54 9.32 -4.23
C TYR A 211 4.53 9.58 -3.10
N ASN A 212 3.31 9.05 -3.24
CA ASN A 212 2.25 9.23 -2.25
C ASN A 212 2.46 8.41 -0.96
N SER A 213 3.37 7.42 -0.95
CA SER A 213 3.61 6.52 0.17
C SER A 213 5.01 6.61 0.77
N ILE A 214 5.99 7.21 0.07
CA ILE A 214 7.38 7.23 0.50
C ILE A 214 7.55 7.95 1.84
N ASP A 215 6.84 9.06 2.07
CA ASP A 215 6.91 9.81 3.33
C ASP A 215 6.51 8.94 4.53
N SER A 216 5.44 8.15 4.40
CA SER A 216 5.00 7.21 5.45
C SER A 216 5.97 6.06 5.71
N GLN A 217 6.80 5.71 4.72
CA GLN A 217 7.79 4.66 4.86
C GLN A 217 9.09 5.17 5.49
N MET A 218 9.40 6.46 5.35
CA MET A 218 10.65 7.03 5.85
C MET A 218 10.63 7.16 7.38
N ILE A 219 11.75 6.81 8.03
CA ILE A 219 11.90 7.07 9.47
C ILE A 219 12.02 8.59 9.67
N PRO A 220 11.20 9.23 10.53
CA PRO A 220 11.17 10.68 10.69
C PRO A 220 12.54 11.31 10.97
N SER A 221 13.36 10.67 11.81
CA SER A 221 14.71 11.16 12.14
C SER A 221 15.72 11.06 11.00
N GLN A 222 15.43 10.28 9.96
CA GLN A 222 16.28 10.10 8.77
C GLN A 222 15.75 10.85 7.53
N GLN A 223 14.59 11.49 7.61
CA GLN A 223 13.98 12.18 6.46
C GLN A 223 14.90 13.24 5.83
N ALA A 224 15.64 13.98 6.67
CA ALA A 224 16.59 14.99 6.20
C ALA A 224 17.72 14.42 5.33
N LEU A 225 18.12 13.16 5.54
CA LEU A 225 19.21 12.53 4.79
C LEU A 225 18.83 12.30 3.33
N MET A 226 17.58 11.88 3.09
CA MET A 226 17.06 11.61 1.75
C MET A 226 16.54 12.85 1.02
N LEU A 227 16.58 14.03 1.66
CA LEU A 227 16.04 15.27 1.09
C LEU A 227 16.65 15.60 -0.27
N LYS A 228 17.97 15.40 -0.44
CA LYS A 228 18.66 15.68 -1.71
C LYS A 228 18.11 14.81 -2.85
N SER A 229 17.95 13.51 -2.59
CA SER A 229 17.40 12.55 -3.54
C SER A 229 15.92 12.80 -3.81
N ALA A 230 15.15 13.20 -2.79
CA ALA A 230 13.74 13.55 -2.91
C ALA A 230 13.53 14.80 -3.77
N LEU A 231 14.34 15.85 -3.56
CA LEU A 231 14.31 17.07 -4.38
C LEU A 231 14.74 16.79 -5.83
N ALA A 232 15.73 15.91 -6.05
CA ALA A 232 16.12 15.49 -7.39
C ALA A 232 14.95 14.78 -8.11
N PHE A 233 14.23 13.92 -7.41
CA PHE A 233 13.01 13.28 -7.92
C PHE A 233 11.91 14.29 -8.20
N GLU A 234 11.63 15.23 -7.28
CA GLU A 234 10.60 16.25 -7.46
C GLU A 234 10.91 17.17 -8.66
N ARG A 235 12.19 17.50 -8.88
CA ARG A 235 12.63 18.22 -10.08
C ARG A 235 12.31 17.45 -11.36
N LEU A 236 12.51 16.12 -11.39
CA LEU A 236 12.14 15.30 -12.54
C LEU A 236 10.62 15.27 -12.77
N VAL A 237 9.82 15.33 -11.70
CA VAL A 237 8.36 15.39 -11.79
C VAL A 237 7.88 16.76 -12.30
N LYS A 238 8.46 17.86 -11.81
CA LYS A 238 8.06 19.24 -12.16
C LYS A 238 8.66 19.74 -13.48
N PHE A 239 9.89 19.34 -13.80
CA PHE A 239 10.65 19.78 -14.96
C PHE A 239 11.05 18.56 -15.79
N ASN A 240 10.19 18.18 -16.73
CA ASN A 240 10.38 16.95 -17.51
C ASN A 240 10.94 17.18 -18.92
N LYS A 241 11.31 18.41 -19.30
CA LYS A 241 12.01 18.62 -20.58
C LYS A 241 13.45 18.16 -20.43
N LEU A 242 13.87 17.25 -21.32
CA LEU A 242 15.24 16.73 -21.46
C LEU A 242 16.25 17.80 -21.94
N SER A 243 15.94 19.09 -21.82
CA SER A 243 16.73 20.20 -22.37
C SER A 243 17.56 20.85 -21.27
N ASP A 244 18.88 20.81 -21.47
CA ASP A 244 19.96 21.56 -20.81
C ASP A 244 19.69 22.23 -19.44
N PRO A 245 20.49 21.92 -18.39
CA PRO A 245 20.43 22.57 -17.09
C PRO A 245 20.80 24.08 -17.07
N HIS A 246 21.00 24.71 -18.23
CA HIS A 246 21.43 26.11 -18.36
C HIS A 246 20.36 27.10 -18.89
N LYS A 247 19.10 26.69 -19.07
CA LYS A 247 18.01 27.62 -19.38
C LYS A 247 16.99 27.71 -18.25
N GLU A 248 17.44 28.25 -17.12
CA GLU A 248 16.54 28.89 -16.16
C GLU A 248 15.94 30.15 -16.81
N LYS A 249 14.76 30.02 -17.43
CA LYS A 249 13.88 31.16 -17.64
C LYS A 249 12.62 30.97 -16.82
N ALA A 250 12.51 31.87 -15.84
CA ALA A 250 11.38 32.10 -14.97
C ALA A 250 10.07 32.29 -15.76
N GLY A 251 8.98 31.73 -15.23
CA GLY A 251 7.63 32.26 -15.45
C GLY A 251 6.70 31.53 -16.41
N GLY A 252 6.87 30.23 -16.68
CA GLY A 252 5.90 29.46 -17.46
C GLY A 252 5.56 28.14 -16.79
N GLU A 253 4.26 27.86 -16.60
CA GLU A 253 3.73 26.52 -16.30
C GLU A 253 4.51 25.47 -17.09
N GLY A 254 5.14 24.55 -16.37
CA GLY A 254 6.03 23.54 -16.94
C GLY A 254 5.31 22.74 -18.03
N THR A 255 5.55 23.08 -19.30
CA THR A 255 5.11 22.28 -20.45
C THR A 255 5.72 20.89 -20.33
N GLY A 256 4.92 19.98 -19.79
CA GLY A 256 5.36 18.64 -19.51
C GLY A 256 5.53 17.80 -20.78
N ILE A 257 6.29 16.71 -20.73
CA ILE A 257 6.20 15.60 -21.67
C ILE A 257 4.74 15.18 -21.69
N THR A 258 4.20 15.15 -22.89
CA THR A 258 2.82 14.78 -23.18
C THR A 258 2.77 13.37 -23.72
N TRP A 259 1.60 12.74 -23.67
CA TRP A 259 1.39 11.43 -24.28
C TRP A 259 1.62 11.45 -25.80
N GLN A 260 1.58 12.62 -26.46
CA GLN A 260 1.88 12.72 -27.90
C GLN A 260 3.35 12.43 -28.25
N GLN A 261 4.28 12.64 -27.33
CA GLN A 261 5.72 12.44 -27.55
C GLN A 261 6.13 10.98 -27.29
N ALA A 262 5.50 10.03 -27.98
CA ALA A 262 5.63 8.59 -27.74
C ALA A 262 7.08 8.03 -27.72
N LYS A 263 8.04 8.73 -28.34
CA LYS A 263 9.47 8.34 -28.34
C LYS A 263 10.23 8.81 -27.10
N GLU A 264 9.80 9.90 -26.46
CA GLU A 264 10.48 10.51 -25.30
C GLU A 264 9.90 9.98 -23.98
N VAL A 265 8.62 9.55 -23.98
CA VAL A 265 7.93 8.96 -22.82
C VAL A 265 8.72 7.80 -22.18
N PRO A 266 9.24 6.80 -22.92
CA PRO A 266 9.96 5.68 -22.32
C PRO A 266 11.29 6.10 -21.67
N ALA A 267 12.03 7.02 -22.30
CA ALA A 267 13.29 7.53 -21.77
C ALA A 267 13.08 8.28 -20.45
N TYR A 268 12.06 9.13 -20.40
CA TYR A 268 11.66 9.83 -19.18
C TYR A 268 11.22 8.87 -18.08
N ILE A 269 10.39 7.87 -18.42
CA ILE A 269 9.96 6.84 -17.45
C ILE A 269 11.15 6.09 -16.88
N ASN A 270 12.15 5.76 -17.70
CA ASN A 270 13.36 5.07 -17.23
C ASN A 270 14.17 5.95 -16.25
N GLN A 271 14.31 7.25 -16.52
CA GLN A 271 14.96 8.19 -15.61
C GLN A 271 14.19 8.32 -14.29
N LEU A 272 12.87 8.45 -14.36
CA LEU A 272 12.01 8.54 -13.20
C LEU A 272 12.07 7.27 -12.35
N GLN A 273 11.99 6.09 -12.98
CA GLN A 273 12.17 4.82 -12.30
C GLN A 273 13.57 4.66 -11.68
N ALA A 274 14.62 5.14 -12.35
CA ALA A 274 15.97 5.10 -11.78
C ALA A 274 16.07 5.94 -10.51
N ALA A 275 15.49 7.15 -10.51
CA ALA A 275 15.41 8.00 -9.33
C ALA A 275 14.59 7.36 -8.19
N VAL A 276 13.45 6.73 -8.51
CA VAL A 276 12.65 5.97 -7.53
C VAL A 276 13.44 4.82 -6.94
N ARG A 277 14.09 3.99 -7.77
CA ARG A 277 14.91 2.87 -7.30
C ARG A 277 16.06 3.34 -6.40
N HIS A 278 16.70 4.44 -6.76
CA HIS A 278 17.74 5.06 -5.93
C HIS A 278 17.19 5.45 -4.55
N LEU A 279 16.05 6.14 -4.49
CA LEU A 279 15.40 6.52 -3.24
C LEU A 279 14.98 5.31 -2.40
N ILE A 280 14.43 4.26 -3.02
CA ILE A 280 14.06 3.01 -2.34
C ILE A 280 15.29 2.39 -1.69
N GLU A 281 16.38 2.27 -2.44
CA GLU A 281 17.61 1.65 -1.95
C GLU A 281 18.25 2.47 -0.84
N GLU A 282 18.36 3.79 -1.01
CA GLU A 282 18.86 4.71 0.01
C GLU A 282 18.04 4.59 1.31
N ASN A 283 16.70 4.60 1.22
CA ASN A 283 15.82 4.44 2.37
C ASN A 283 15.94 3.05 3.02
N ARG A 284 16.15 1.99 2.22
CA ARG A 284 16.37 0.64 2.74
C ARG A 284 17.67 0.56 3.53
N GLN A 285 18.77 1.10 2.97
CA GLN A 285 20.08 1.12 3.62
C GLN A 285 20.05 1.93 4.93
N LEU A 286 19.44 3.11 4.91
CA LEU A 286 19.29 3.93 6.11
C LEU A 286 18.48 3.23 7.21
N ARG A 287 17.39 2.53 6.84
CA ARG A 287 16.61 1.75 7.79
C ARG A 287 17.38 0.57 8.36
N MET A 288 18.14 -0.16 7.54
CA MET A 288 19.00 -1.24 8.02
C MET A 288 19.98 -0.76 9.08
N VAL A 289 20.70 0.35 8.81
CA VAL A 289 21.62 0.93 9.79
C VAL A 289 20.88 1.43 11.02
N HIS A 290 19.69 2.02 10.86
CA HIS A 290 18.89 2.46 11.99
C HIS A 290 18.61 1.30 12.95
N TYR A 291 18.11 0.17 12.44
CA TYR A 291 17.79 -0.98 13.28
C TYR A 291 19.05 -1.61 13.89
N GLU A 292 20.15 -1.69 13.14
CA GLU A 292 21.46 -2.13 13.65
C GLU A 292 21.91 -1.29 14.87
N LEU A 293 21.81 0.04 14.77
CA LEU A 293 22.18 0.95 15.86
C LEU A 293 21.23 0.83 17.05
N ILE A 294 19.92 0.71 16.82
CA ILE A 294 18.93 0.53 17.89
C ILE A 294 19.14 -0.80 18.62
N GLU A 295 19.53 -1.86 17.92
CA GLU A 295 19.89 -3.14 18.52
C GLU A 295 21.11 -3.00 19.43
N GLN A 296 22.14 -2.27 18.99
CA GLN A 296 23.30 -1.96 19.82
C GLN A 296 22.90 -1.17 21.08
N VAL A 297 22.04 -0.15 20.96
CA VAL A 297 21.52 0.60 22.12
C VAL A 297 20.73 -0.31 23.07
N THR A 298 19.93 -1.24 22.53
CA THR A 298 19.16 -2.18 23.34
C THR A 298 20.08 -3.16 24.07
N SER A 299 21.18 -3.59 23.44
CA SER A 299 22.18 -4.45 24.09
C SER A 299 22.84 -3.75 25.29
N LEU A 300 23.07 -2.44 25.20
CA LEU A 300 23.61 -1.63 26.30
C LEU A 300 22.69 -1.66 27.53
N MET A 301 21.38 -1.75 27.36
CA MET A 301 20.43 -1.83 28.49
C MET A 301 20.62 -3.07 29.38
N ASN A 302 21.35 -4.07 28.92
CA ASN A 302 21.65 -5.30 29.68
C ASN A 302 23.11 -5.37 30.15
N LEU A 303 23.94 -4.39 29.78
CA LEU A 303 25.36 -4.33 30.14
C LEU A 303 25.54 -3.46 31.37
N ASP A 304 26.14 -4.01 32.42
CA ASP A 304 26.40 -3.28 33.67
C ASP A 304 27.40 -2.14 33.42
N LEU A 305 26.91 -0.91 33.59
CA LEU A 305 27.70 0.30 33.36
C LEU A 305 28.92 0.41 34.29
N LEU A 306 28.84 -0.07 35.53
CA LEU A 306 29.91 0.07 36.51
C LEU A 306 31.00 -1.00 36.32
N ARG A 307 30.60 -2.24 36.02
CA ARG A 307 31.53 -3.38 35.90
C ARG A 307 32.12 -3.52 34.50
N GLN A 308 31.37 -3.15 33.47
CA GLN A 308 31.72 -3.39 32.07
C GLN A 308 31.88 -2.09 31.27
N GLN A 309 32.49 -1.07 31.88
CA GLN A 309 32.77 0.23 31.24
C GLN A 309 33.53 0.10 29.92
N SER A 310 34.50 -0.83 29.83
CA SER A 310 35.26 -1.07 28.59
C SER A 310 34.38 -1.54 27.44
N LYS A 311 33.46 -2.48 27.70
CA LYS A 311 32.50 -2.96 26.70
C LYS A 311 31.51 -1.89 26.29
N TRP A 312 31.06 -1.08 27.25
CA TRP A 312 30.24 0.11 26.97
C TRP A 312 30.93 1.07 26.00
N ARG A 313 32.21 1.40 26.23
CA ARG A 313 33.01 2.24 25.32
C ARG A 313 33.14 1.63 23.94
N GLU A 314 33.38 0.32 23.86
CA GLU A 314 33.55 -0.41 22.61
C GLU A 314 32.28 -0.36 21.74
N VAL A 315 31.11 -0.60 22.34
CA VAL A 315 29.82 -0.50 21.63
C VAL A 315 29.56 0.93 21.16
N LEU A 316 29.78 1.95 22.02
CA LEU A 316 29.62 3.36 21.64
C LEU A 316 30.58 3.77 20.52
N MET A 317 31.82 3.29 20.57
CA MET A 317 32.80 3.55 19.51
C MET A 317 32.37 2.88 18.19
N THR A 318 31.87 1.65 18.25
CA THR A 318 31.32 0.94 17.09
C THR A 318 30.16 1.71 16.46
N MET A 319 29.21 2.17 17.27
CA MET A 319 28.10 3.02 16.82
C MET A 319 28.60 4.31 16.13
N ARG A 320 29.61 4.97 16.71
CA ARG A 320 30.21 6.20 16.16
C ARG A 320 30.91 5.95 14.83
N CYS A 321 31.72 4.90 14.73
CA CYS A 321 32.35 4.49 13.49
C CYS A 321 31.31 4.23 12.41
N ARG A 322 30.26 3.47 12.74
CA ARG A 322 29.18 3.15 11.80
C ARG A 322 28.44 4.39 11.29
N LEU A 323 28.14 5.35 12.16
CA LEU A 323 27.53 6.62 11.76
C LEU A 323 28.47 7.48 10.90
N ALA A 324 29.77 7.47 11.17
CA ALA A 324 30.76 8.19 10.38
C ALA A 324 30.95 7.57 8.99
N GLU A 325 30.93 6.24 8.89
CA GLU A 325 30.94 5.51 7.62
C GLU A 325 29.73 5.89 6.77
N VAL A 326 28.53 5.90 7.34
CA VAL A 326 27.29 6.24 6.63
C VAL A 326 27.28 7.69 6.17
N ALA A 327 27.74 8.60 7.03
CA ALA A 327 27.87 10.02 6.67
C ALA A 327 28.84 10.22 5.49
N SER A 328 29.97 9.50 5.50
CA SER A 328 31.02 9.61 4.48
C SER A 328 30.62 8.93 3.17
N ALA A 329 30.09 7.71 3.24
CA ALA A 329 29.68 6.92 2.08
C ALA A 329 28.47 7.53 1.36
N GLY A 330 27.50 8.07 2.11
CA GLY A 330 26.33 8.74 1.54
C GLY A 330 26.57 10.22 1.18
N GLY A 331 27.69 10.81 1.60
CA GLY A 331 28.00 12.23 1.37
C GLY A 331 26.97 13.16 2.01
N TYR A 332 26.44 12.80 3.19
CA TYR A 332 25.40 13.56 3.86
C TYR A 332 25.98 14.78 4.59
N PRO A 333 25.40 15.99 4.42
CA PRO A 333 25.78 17.16 5.19
C PRO A 333 25.62 16.94 6.70
N ALA A 334 26.47 17.59 7.51
CA ALA A 334 26.39 17.49 8.97
C ALA A 334 25.01 17.90 9.49
N ASP A 335 24.41 18.94 8.90
CA ASP A 335 23.10 19.46 9.28
C ASP A 335 22.00 18.40 9.14
N HIS A 336 22.03 17.61 8.07
CA HIS A 336 21.04 16.56 7.79
C HIS A 336 21.19 15.34 8.72
N MET A 337 22.39 15.11 9.27
CA MET A 337 22.63 14.06 10.27
C MET A 337 22.14 14.43 11.67
N THR A 338 21.93 15.72 11.94
CA THR A 338 21.58 16.23 13.28
C THR A 338 20.31 15.60 13.86
N PRO A 339 19.18 15.51 13.12
CA PRO A 339 17.95 14.90 13.65
C PRO A 339 18.13 13.41 14.00
N TRP A 340 18.91 12.68 13.20
CA TRP A 340 19.18 11.26 13.45
C TRP A 340 20.09 11.06 14.67
N ARG A 341 21.14 11.87 14.81
CA ARG A 341 22.01 11.87 16.00
C ARG A 341 21.23 12.19 17.26
N ALA A 342 20.42 13.25 17.25
CA ALA A 342 19.58 13.63 18.39
C ALA A 342 18.58 12.52 18.78
N HIS A 343 18.04 11.80 17.79
CA HIS A 343 17.20 10.63 18.06
C HIS A 343 17.99 9.53 18.78
N LEU A 344 19.19 9.18 18.29
CA LEU A 344 20.04 8.15 18.88
C LEU A 344 20.53 8.55 20.28
N ASP A 345 20.90 9.82 20.49
CA ASP A 345 21.21 10.38 21.81
C ASP A 345 20.08 10.14 22.80
N ARG A 346 18.83 10.38 22.37
CA ARG A 346 17.66 10.14 23.23
C ARG A 346 17.46 8.65 23.54
N GLN A 347 17.83 7.74 22.64
CA GLN A 347 17.76 6.30 22.95
C GLN A 347 18.89 5.86 23.88
N LEU A 348 20.11 6.39 23.69
CA LEU A 348 21.24 6.17 24.59
C LEU A 348 20.94 6.68 25.99
N TYR A 349 20.31 7.85 26.10
CA TYR A 349 19.87 8.39 27.39
C TYR A 349 18.95 7.41 28.13
N LYS A 350 17.96 6.82 27.44
CA LYS A 350 17.09 5.82 28.06
C LYS A 350 17.85 4.58 28.50
N ALA A 351 18.80 4.11 27.70
CA ALA A 351 19.61 2.95 28.06
C ALA A 351 20.46 3.21 29.31
N LEU A 352 21.04 4.41 29.41
CA LEU A 352 21.75 4.88 30.60
C LEU A 352 20.83 4.99 31.80
N GLU A 353 19.63 5.55 31.65
CA GLU A 353 18.65 5.71 32.74
C GLU A 353 18.25 4.35 33.34
N VAL A 354 18.02 3.34 32.50
CA VAL A 354 17.75 1.96 32.93
C VAL A 354 18.94 1.41 33.73
N GLN A 355 20.15 1.51 33.19
CA GLN A 355 21.34 1.02 33.89
C GLN A 355 21.64 1.78 35.18
N TYR A 356 21.35 3.07 35.22
CA TYR A 356 21.52 3.88 36.42
C TYR A 356 20.58 3.41 37.53
N ARG A 357 19.29 3.19 37.23
CA ARG A 357 18.33 2.65 38.21
C ARG A 357 18.71 1.26 38.69
N LEU A 358 19.01 0.34 37.76
CA LEU A 358 19.46 -1.02 38.12
C LEU A 358 20.76 -1.02 38.92
N GLY A 359 21.68 -0.12 38.57
CA GLY A 359 22.94 0.09 39.29
C GLY A 359 22.70 0.53 40.72
N LEU A 360 21.74 1.44 40.96
CA LEU A 360 21.38 1.91 42.29
C LEU A 360 20.69 0.83 43.14
N GLU A 361 19.75 0.08 42.57
CA GLU A 361 19.03 -1.00 43.26
C GLU A 361 19.98 -2.13 43.68
N SER A 362 20.90 -2.50 42.80
CA SER A 362 21.85 -3.59 43.03
C SER A 362 23.15 -3.15 43.70
N LEU A 363 23.32 -1.86 44.00
CA LEU A 363 24.55 -1.34 44.58
C LEU A 363 24.81 -1.92 45.97
N ASN A 364 23.75 -2.05 46.77
CA ASN A 364 23.82 -2.56 48.14
C ASN A 364 24.31 -4.02 48.17
N GLU A 365 23.86 -4.85 47.23
CA GLU A 365 24.27 -6.25 47.11
C GLU A 365 25.71 -6.43 46.61
N ARG A 366 26.29 -5.36 46.04
CA ARG A 366 27.56 -5.40 45.30
C ARG A 366 28.65 -4.55 45.94
N MET A 367 28.40 -3.98 47.12
CA MET A 367 29.43 -3.28 47.88
C MET A 367 30.50 -4.28 48.36
N PRO A 368 31.80 -3.91 48.33
CA PRO A 368 32.85 -4.77 48.83
C PRO A 368 32.61 -5.10 50.32
N GLU A 369 32.89 -6.35 50.69
CA GLU A 369 32.75 -6.81 52.09
C GLU A 369 33.58 -5.92 53.01
N MET A 370 32.89 -5.17 53.88
CA MET A 370 33.55 -4.37 54.90
C MET A 370 33.70 -5.19 56.17
N ARG A 371 34.95 -5.46 56.55
CA ARG A 371 35.26 -6.14 57.80
C ARG A 371 35.10 -5.16 58.94
N VAL A 372 34.22 -5.50 59.87
CA VAL A 372 34.03 -4.75 61.12
C VAL A 372 34.36 -5.70 62.26
N ASP A 373 35.35 -5.34 63.05
CA ASP A 373 35.77 -6.13 64.21
C ASP A 373 34.96 -5.69 65.43
N LEU A 374 34.42 -6.67 66.17
CA LEU A 374 33.70 -6.44 67.42
C LEU A 374 34.69 -6.49 68.58
N VAL A 375 35.03 -5.33 69.15
CA VAL A 375 36.02 -5.23 70.21
C VAL A 375 35.33 -4.87 71.53
N TYR A 376 35.57 -5.68 72.56
CA TYR A 376 35.09 -5.39 73.92
C TYR A 376 36.10 -4.51 74.65
N GLN A 377 35.72 -3.25 74.90
CA GLN A 377 36.57 -2.27 75.58
C GLN A 377 35.75 -1.56 76.67
N GLN A 378 36.34 -1.39 77.86
CA GLN A 378 35.73 -0.65 78.98
C GLN A 378 34.32 -1.13 79.36
N SER A 379 34.13 -2.44 79.46
CA SER A 379 32.83 -3.06 79.77
C SER A 379 31.72 -2.81 78.74
N ASN A 380 32.05 -2.28 77.57
CA ASN A 380 31.14 -1.98 76.47
C ASN A 380 31.59 -2.67 75.18
N LEU A 381 30.61 -3.11 74.39
CA LEU A 381 30.82 -3.64 73.03
C LEU A 381 31.00 -2.47 72.06
N SER A 382 32.13 -2.39 71.38
CA SER A 382 32.45 -1.35 70.39
C SER A 382 32.78 -1.98 69.02
N LEU A 383 32.38 -1.31 67.94
CA LEU A 383 32.68 -1.71 66.56
C LEU A 383 33.92 -0.96 66.08
N GLN A 384 34.86 -1.66 65.45
CA GLN A 384 36.05 -1.07 64.84
C GLN A 384 36.11 -1.45 63.35
N PRO A 385 36.01 -0.49 62.40
CA PRO A 385 35.72 0.95 62.59
C PRO A 385 34.31 1.23 63.16
N PRO A 386 34.09 2.39 63.80
CA PRO A 386 32.80 2.76 64.35
C PRO A 386 31.71 2.84 63.28
N PHE A 387 30.46 2.63 63.69
CA PHE A 387 29.31 2.58 62.79
C PHE A 387 29.17 3.83 61.88
N GLU A 388 29.56 5.00 62.39
CA GLU A 388 29.53 6.26 61.65
C GLU A 388 30.58 6.31 60.51
N GLU A 389 31.76 5.74 60.73
CA GLU A 389 32.82 5.63 59.71
C GLU A 389 32.46 4.61 58.63
N VAL A 390 31.83 3.51 59.03
CA VAL A 390 31.21 2.52 58.11
C VAL A 390 30.16 3.19 57.22
N GLY A 391 29.28 4.01 57.79
CA GLY A 391 28.29 4.81 57.05
C GLY A 391 28.93 5.82 56.10
N CYS A 392 29.95 6.55 56.55
CA CYS A 392 30.65 7.55 55.74
C CYS A 392 31.45 6.93 54.59
N CYS A 393 32.11 5.80 54.79
CA CYS A 393 32.85 5.09 53.74
C CYS A 393 31.91 4.61 52.62
N ASN A 394 30.76 4.06 52.98
CA ASN A 394 29.73 3.65 52.01
C ASN A 394 29.18 4.86 51.23
N LEU A 395 28.88 5.96 51.91
CA LEU A 395 28.37 7.19 51.29
C LEU A 395 29.43 7.84 50.38
N SER A 396 30.70 7.87 50.80
CA SER A 396 31.79 8.43 50.00
C SER A 396 32.07 7.61 48.75
N HIS A 397 32.04 6.28 48.85
CA HIS A 397 32.22 5.39 47.70
C HIS A 397 31.05 5.51 46.71
N PHE A 398 29.82 5.63 47.23
CA PHE A 398 28.62 5.90 46.44
C PHE A 398 28.74 7.20 45.65
N ILE A 399 29.13 8.29 46.30
CA ILE A 399 29.29 9.60 45.66
C ILE A 399 30.42 9.58 44.61
N GLN A 400 31.53 8.89 44.88
CA GLN A 400 32.65 8.76 43.94
C GLN A 400 32.22 8.04 42.64
N LEU A 401 31.47 6.94 42.76
CA LEU A 401 30.94 6.18 41.62
C LEU A 401 29.92 6.99 40.82
N GLN A 402 29.10 7.80 41.50
CA GLN A 402 28.14 8.72 40.89
C GLN A 402 28.82 9.86 40.09
N ILE A 403 29.92 10.41 40.60
CA ILE A 403 30.69 11.44 39.90
C ILE A 403 31.40 10.84 38.67
N GLN A 404 32.02 9.67 38.81
CA GLN A 404 32.71 9.00 37.70
C GLN A 404 31.75 8.59 36.58
N THR A 405 30.54 8.14 36.92
CA THR A 405 29.52 7.80 35.92
C THR A 405 28.97 9.04 35.21
N ASN A 406 28.69 10.13 35.94
CA ASN A 406 28.24 11.39 35.34
C ASN A 406 29.30 12.02 34.41
N GLU A 407 30.57 12.03 34.82
CA GLU A 407 31.63 12.61 34.00
C GLU A 407 31.90 11.79 32.73
N TYR A 408 31.76 10.47 32.81
CA TYR A 408 31.83 9.57 31.66
C TYR A 408 30.65 9.77 30.68
N VAL A 409 29.44 9.93 31.20
CA VAL A 409 28.23 10.14 30.40
C VAL A 409 28.26 11.48 29.65
N GLU A 410 28.66 12.57 30.31
CA GLU A 410 28.70 13.91 29.69
C GLU A 410 29.80 14.08 28.64
N ARG A 411 30.93 13.37 28.76
CA ARG A 411 32.04 13.49 27.80
C ARG A 411 31.99 12.48 26.66
N GLU A 412 31.55 11.25 26.93
CA GLU A 412 31.77 10.13 26.02
C GLU A 412 30.50 9.51 25.44
N VAL A 413 29.29 9.94 25.80
CA VAL A 413 28.06 9.29 25.30
C VAL A 413 27.33 10.12 24.25
N PHE A 414 27.07 11.41 24.49
CA PHE A 414 26.21 12.20 23.61
C PHE A 414 26.94 12.86 22.43
N TRP A 415 26.25 13.00 21.29
CA TRP A 415 26.71 13.83 20.19
C TRP A 415 26.47 15.33 20.50
N PRO A 416 27.39 16.24 20.09
CA PRO A 416 27.13 17.68 20.19
C PRO A 416 25.88 18.05 19.37
N PRO A 417 24.95 18.90 19.87
CA PRO A 417 25.08 19.86 20.98
C PRO A 417 24.34 19.46 22.26
N LEU A 418 23.90 18.21 22.43
CA LEU A 418 23.13 17.74 23.60
C LEU A 418 24.02 17.58 24.84
N LYS A 419 24.70 18.65 25.26
CA LYS A 419 25.22 18.78 26.63
C LYS A 419 24.05 19.16 27.55
N ILE A 420 23.15 18.21 27.79
CA ILE A 420 22.19 18.36 28.88
C ILE A 420 23.01 18.19 30.15
N SER A 421 23.27 19.27 30.89
CA SER A 421 23.97 19.15 32.16
C SER A 421 23.11 18.28 33.08
N MET A 422 23.63 17.14 33.53
CA MET A 422 22.94 16.27 34.49
C MET A 422 22.79 16.91 35.88
N SER A 423 23.33 18.12 36.06
CA SER A 423 23.25 18.92 37.29
C SER A 423 21.82 19.29 37.74
N SER A 424 20.81 19.18 36.87
CA SER A 424 19.41 19.51 37.22
C SER A 424 18.65 18.39 37.92
N VAL A 425 18.97 17.12 37.65
CA VAL A 425 18.24 15.97 38.22
C VAL A 425 18.71 15.64 39.65
N GLY A 426 19.93 16.02 40.02
CA GLY A 426 20.47 15.81 41.37
C GLY A 426 19.87 16.68 42.48
N ARG A 427 19.14 17.75 42.16
CA ARG A 427 18.53 18.64 43.18
C ARG A 427 17.10 18.28 43.58
N GLU A 428 16.39 17.47 42.79
CA GLU A 428 15.02 17.08 43.10
C GLU A 428 14.95 15.78 43.94
N GLY A 429 15.94 14.90 43.83
CA GLY A 429 16.02 13.66 44.63
C GLY A 429 16.41 13.84 46.11
N LEU A 430 16.87 15.02 46.52
CA LEU A 430 17.36 15.30 47.89
C LEU A 430 16.36 16.07 48.77
N ARG A 431 15.12 16.33 48.30
CA ARG A 431 14.07 16.94 49.13
C ARG A 431 13.12 15.94 49.81
N HIS A 432 13.25 14.64 49.56
CA HIS A 432 12.42 13.61 50.18
C HIS A 432 13.08 12.85 51.33
N PHE A 433 14.20 13.35 51.86
CA PHE A 433 14.82 12.86 53.10
C PHE A 433 15.06 14.01 54.08
N LYS A 434 13.98 14.68 54.45
CA LYS A 434 13.84 15.42 55.71
C LYS A 434 12.36 15.38 56.08
N ASP A 435 11.97 14.27 56.69
CA ASP A 435 11.03 14.17 57.80
C ASP A 435 11.27 12.84 58.52
#